data_AF-A0A2I0T9T4-F1
#
_entry.id   AF-A0A2I0T9T4-F1
#
_cell.length_a   1.000
_cell.length_b   1.000
_cell.length_c   1.000
_cell.angle_alpha   90.00
_cell.angle_beta   90.00
_cell.angle_gamma   90.00
#
_symmetry.space_group_name_H-M   'P 1'
#
loop_
_entity.id
_entity.type
_entity.pdbx_description
1 polymer ?
#
loop_
_entity_poly.entity_id
_entity_poly.type
_entity_poly.pdbx_seq_one_letter_code
_entity_poly.pdbx_strand_id
1 'polypeptide(L)'
;MLNRGLGNTWIPEQYWRSVVFHNHMDYLSKNGYELDENTKSQSVKEQQELLMKLFALSCKLEREFRCVELADLMTQNVVNLAIKYASRSRRLNLAQRLSEMAVEKASELARAAEDEEEEEDFRKHLNAG
;
A
#
# COMPACT_ATOMS: atom_id res chain seq x y z
N MET A 1 -9.13 13.62 31.88
CA MET A 1 -9.68 12.46 31.13
C MET A 1 -10.25 12.91 29.78
N LEU A 2 -9.44 13.47 28.88
CA LEU A 2 -9.87 13.93 27.56
C LEU A 2 -8.72 13.69 26.57
N ASN A 3 -8.66 12.50 25.96
CA ASN A 3 -8.00 12.22 24.66
C ASN A 3 -7.85 10.71 24.41
N ARG A 4 -8.96 9.97 24.28
CA ARG A 4 -8.94 8.65 23.63
C ARG A 4 -9.99 8.48 22.52
N GLY A 5 -10.81 9.50 22.26
CA GLY A 5 -11.91 9.43 21.29
C GLY A 5 -11.62 9.98 19.90
N LEU A 6 -10.69 10.93 19.75
CA LEU A 6 -10.45 11.65 18.47
C LEU A 6 -9.30 11.08 17.63
N GLY A 7 -8.44 10.25 18.21
CA GLY A 7 -7.24 9.75 17.52
C GLY A 7 -7.53 8.81 16.34
N ASN A 8 -8.73 8.20 16.30
CA ASN A 8 -9.08 7.19 15.30
C ASN A 8 -9.83 7.74 14.10
N THR A 9 -10.65 8.79 14.27
CA THR A 9 -11.43 9.42 13.19
C THR A 9 -10.58 10.28 12.26
N TRP A 10 -9.43 10.74 12.74
CA TRP A 10 -8.49 11.54 11.97
C TRP A 10 -7.66 10.71 10.99
N ILE A 11 -7.45 9.42 11.27
CA ILE A 11 -6.57 8.55 10.48
C ILE A 11 -7.05 8.39 9.02
N PRO A 12 -8.35 8.17 8.71
CA PRO A 12 -8.81 8.13 7.32
C PRO A 12 -8.60 9.46 6.59
N GLU A 13 -8.86 10.59 7.24
CA GLU A 13 -8.65 11.92 6.64
C GLU A 13 -7.17 12.15 6.33
N GLN A 14 -6.26 11.79 7.25
CA GLN A 14 -4.83 11.89 7.00
C GLN A 14 -4.35 11.04 5.84
N TYR A 15 -4.85 9.81 5.72
CA TYR A 15 -4.48 8.92 4.62
C TYR A 15 -4.87 9.55 3.28
N TRP A 16 -6.15 9.93 3.12
CA TRP A 16 -6.62 10.52 1.87
C TRP A 16 -5.98 11.87 1.57
N ARG A 17 -5.73 12.68 2.60
CA ARG A 17 -5.00 13.94 2.47
C ARG A 17 -3.59 13.70 1.94
N SER A 18 -2.86 12.73 2.49
CA SER A 18 -1.53 12.36 2.01
C SER A 18 -1.58 11.88 0.55
N VAL A 19 -2.53 11.02 0.19
CA VAL A 19 -2.70 10.54 -1.19
C VAL A 19 -2.89 11.71 -2.16
N VAL A 20 -3.88 12.58 -1.91
CA VAL A 20 -4.20 13.72 -2.79
C VAL A 20 -3.00 14.65 -2.95
N PHE A 21 -2.29 14.96 -1.86
CA PHE A 21 -1.13 15.86 -1.92
C PHE A 21 0.08 15.25 -2.62
N HIS A 22 0.19 13.93 -2.78
CA HIS A 22 1.33 13.29 -3.44
C HIS A 22 1.03 12.79 -4.88
N ASN A 23 -0.23 12.85 -5.33
CA ASN A 23 -0.62 12.47 -6.71
C ASN A 23 0.17 13.23 -7.79
N HIS A 24 0.57 14.48 -7.53
CA HIS A 24 1.34 15.29 -8.47
C HIS A 24 2.76 14.77 -8.70
N MET A 25 3.32 13.98 -7.75
CA MET A 25 4.66 13.42 -7.87
C MET A 25 4.75 12.45 -9.05
N ASP A 26 3.73 11.62 -9.27
CA ASP A 26 3.72 10.70 -10.41
C ASP A 26 3.59 11.44 -11.75
N TYR A 27 2.85 12.56 -11.77
CA TYR A 27 2.77 13.42 -12.95
C TYR A 27 4.12 14.06 -13.28
N LEU A 28 4.83 14.57 -12.27
CA LEU A 28 6.14 15.18 -12.46
C LEU A 28 7.17 14.14 -12.94
N SER A 29 7.15 12.94 -12.36
CA SER A 29 8.03 11.82 -12.75
C SER A 29 7.82 11.41 -14.21
N LYS A 30 6.57 11.24 -14.65
CA LYS A 30 6.23 10.87 -16.03
C LYS A 30 6.65 11.90 -17.07
N ASN A 31 6.72 13.18 -16.71
CA ASN A 31 7.11 14.26 -17.61
C ASN A 31 8.61 14.59 -17.53
N GLY A 32 9.40 13.79 -16.81
CA GLY A 32 10.85 13.95 -16.73
C GLY A 32 11.32 15.14 -15.89
N TYR A 33 10.48 15.64 -14.97
CA TYR A 33 10.91 16.65 -14.00
C TYR A 33 11.76 16.01 -12.90
N GLU A 34 12.77 16.74 -12.43
CA GLU A 34 13.55 16.33 -11.26
C GLU A 34 12.66 16.32 -10.01
N LEU A 35 12.70 15.20 -9.30
CA LEU A 35 11.94 14.96 -8.09
C LEU A 35 12.84 14.46 -6.98
N ASP A 36 12.51 14.87 -5.76
CA ASP A 36 13.09 14.24 -4.58
C ASP A 36 12.39 12.89 -4.31
N GLU A 37 13.01 11.82 -4.80
CA GLU A 37 12.58 10.44 -4.54
C GLU A 37 12.50 10.11 -3.05
N ASN A 38 13.25 10.81 -2.19
CA ASN A 38 13.16 10.61 -0.75
C ASN A 38 11.82 11.13 -0.19
N THR A 39 11.34 12.28 -0.66
CA THR A 39 10.00 12.79 -0.31
C THR A 39 8.91 11.84 -0.78
N LYS A 40 9.03 11.28 -1.99
CA LYS A 40 8.09 10.27 -2.49
C LYS A 40 8.08 9.02 -1.59
N SER A 41 9.26 8.46 -1.29
CA SER A 41 9.40 7.29 -0.41
C SER A 41 8.82 7.53 0.99
N GLN A 42 9.07 8.72 1.56
CA GLN A 42 8.56 9.10 2.87
C GLN A 42 7.03 9.16 2.90
N SER A 43 6.42 9.76 1.88
CA SER A 43 4.96 9.84 1.78
C SER A 43 4.29 8.46 1.72
N VAL A 44 4.89 7.53 0.96
CA VAL A 44 4.40 6.15 0.85
C VAL A 44 4.51 5.45 2.21
N LYS A 45 5.63 5.60 2.92
CA LYS A 45 5.80 5.02 4.27
C LYS A 45 4.72 5.52 5.24
N GLU A 46 4.43 6.81 5.23
CA GLU A 46 3.39 7.40 6.07
C GLU A 46 2.00 6.87 5.73
N GLN A 47 1.66 6.80 4.44
CA GLN A 47 0.40 6.22 3.98
C GLN A 47 0.23 4.77 4.42
N GLN A 48 1.28 3.96 4.28
CA GLN A 48 1.29 2.56 4.69
C GLN A 48 1.17 2.39 6.22
N GLU A 49 1.80 3.28 7.00
CA GLU A 49 1.64 3.30 8.45
C GLU A 49 0.18 3.61 8.86
N LEU A 50 -0.44 4.60 8.20
CA LEU A 50 -1.85 4.95 8.44
C LEU A 50 -2.79 3.80 8.08
N LEU A 51 -2.57 3.13 6.95
CA LEU A 51 -3.33 1.94 6.55
C LEU A 51 -3.21 0.83 7.60
N MET A 52 -2.00 0.56 8.11
CA MET A 52 -1.81 -0.46 9.13
C MET A 52 -2.52 -0.11 10.44
N LYS A 53 -2.55 1.17 10.83
CA LYS A 53 -3.32 1.64 12.00
C LYS A 53 -4.84 1.46 11.79
N LEU A 54 -5.36 1.80 10.61
CA LEU A 54 -6.77 1.60 10.26
C LEU A 54 -7.13 0.12 10.24
N PHE A 55 -6.24 -0.72 9.70
CA PHE A 55 -6.41 -2.16 9.67
C PHE A 55 -6.46 -2.74 11.08
N ALA A 56 -5.50 -2.39 11.94
CA ALA A 56 -5.48 -2.85 13.32
C ALA A 56 -6.73 -2.41 14.09
N LEU A 57 -7.22 -1.19 13.86
CA LEU A 57 -8.48 -0.72 14.43
C LEU A 57 -9.68 -1.53 13.92
N SER A 58 -9.77 -1.74 12.62
CA SER A 58 -10.87 -2.51 12.01
C SER A 58 -10.88 -3.96 12.47
N CYS A 59 -9.70 -4.56 12.64
CA CYS A 59 -9.51 -5.90 13.15
C CYS A 59 -9.96 -6.01 14.62
N LYS A 60 -9.64 -5.01 15.47
CA LYS A 60 -10.15 -4.91 16.84
C LYS A 60 -11.67 -4.74 16.93
N LEU A 61 -12.27 -4.07 15.94
CA LEU A 61 -13.71 -3.87 15.83
C LEU A 61 -14.41 -5.03 15.11
N GLU A 62 -13.69 -6.10 14.79
CA GLU A 62 -14.23 -7.32 14.15
C GLU A 62 -14.82 -7.09 12.76
N ARG A 63 -14.40 -6.02 12.08
CA ARG A 63 -14.87 -5.65 10.73
C ARG A 63 -13.98 -6.29 9.68
N GLU A 64 -14.10 -7.60 9.50
CA GLU A 64 -13.19 -8.37 8.63
C GLU A 64 -13.25 -7.92 7.16
N PHE A 65 -14.43 -7.63 6.63
CA PHE A 65 -14.58 -7.10 5.27
C PHE A 65 -13.77 -5.82 5.06
N ARG A 66 -13.85 -4.88 6.02
CA ARG A 66 -13.07 -3.64 5.99
C ARG A 66 -11.56 -3.88 6.09
N CYS A 67 -11.14 -4.91 6.82
CA CYS A 67 -9.73 -5.26 6.91
C CYS A 67 -9.17 -5.70 5.54
N VAL A 68 -9.97 -6.43 4.76
CA VAL A 68 -9.63 -6.83 3.40
C VAL A 68 -9.57 -5.60 2.47
N GLU A 69 -10.56 -4.71 2.50
CA GLU A 69 -10.55 -3.47 1.70
C GLU A 69 -9.32 -2.60 2.00
N LEU A 70 -8.94 -2.47 3.28
CA LEU A 70 -7.76 -1.71 3.67
C LEU A 70 -6.45 -2.37 3.22
N ALA A 71 -6.40 -3.71 3.23
CA ALA A 71 -5.24 -4.47 2.78
C ALA A 71 -5.04 -4.39 1.27
N ASP A 72 -6.09 -4.14 0.50
CA ASP A 72 -5.96 -3.96 -0.94
C ASP A 72 -5.19 -2.69 -1.31
N LEU A 73 -5.27 -1.66 -0.47
CA LEU A 73 -4.50 -0.41 -0.60
C LEU A 73 -3.07 -0.51 -0.05
N MET A 74 -2.70 -1.64 0.56
CA MET A 74 -1.38 -1.85 1.15
C MET A 74 -0.38 -2.38 0.11
N THR A 75 0.88 -2.01 0.31
CA THR A 75 2.00 -2.66 -0.38
C THR A 75 2.13 -4.11 0.09
N GLN A 76 2.73 -4.96 -0.76
CA GLN A 76 2.96 -6.37 -0.46
C GLN A 76 3.62 -6.62 0.91
N ASN A 77 4.60 -5.79 1.26
CA ASN A 77 5.30 -5.87 2.55
C ASN A 77 4.36 -5.64 3.75
N VAL A 78 3.40 -4.73 3.59
CA VAL A 78 2.46 -4.35 4.66
C VAL A 78 1.30 -5.33 4.72
N VAL A 79 0.85 -5.91 3.60
CA VAL A 79 -0.08 -7.05 3.60
C VAL A 79 0.51 -8.23 4.37
N ASN A 80 1.79 -8.56 4.14
CA ASN A 80 2.48 -9.60 4.90
C ASN A 80 2.53 -9.31 6.41
N LEU A 81 2.65 -8.04 6.80
CA LEU A 81 2.55 -7.62 8.20
C LEU A 81 1.11 -7.75 8.74
N ALA A 82 0.11 -7.42 7.94
CA ALA A 82 -1.31 -7.54 8.27
C ALA A 82 -1.73 -9.01 8.49
N ILE A 83 -1.22 -9.96 7.70
CA ILE A 83 -1.39 -11.41 7.90
C ILE A 83 -0.86 -11.81 9.28
N LYS A 84 0.39 -11.43 9.59
CA LYS A 84 1.00 -11.73 10.91
C LYS A 84 0.17 -11.14 12.05
N TYR A 85 -0.38 -9.94 11.87
CA TYR A 85 -1.26 -9.32 12.86
C TYR A 85 -2.56 -10.10 13.04
N ALA A 86 -3.28 -10.41 11.96
CA ALA A 86 -4.55 -11.16 12.00
C ALA A 86 -4.39 -12.53 12.66
N SER A 87 -3.31 -13.26 12.34
CA SER A 87 -2.97 -14.53 12.96
C SER A 87 -2.74 -14.40 14.47
N ARG A 88 -2.00 -13.38 14.91
CA ARG A 88 -1.76 -13.11 16.35
C ARG A 88 -3.04 -12.71 17.09
N SER A 89 -3.95 -12.02 16.40
CA SER A 89 -5.28 -11.66 16.90
C SER A 89 -6.30 -12.80 16.82
N ARG A 90 -5.88 -14.03 16.45
CA ARG A 90 -6.72 -15.22 16.30
C ARG A 90 -7.86 -15.09 15.27
N ARG A 91 -7.70 -14.19 14.28
CA ARG A 91 -8.66 -14.00 13.17
C ARG A 91 -8.24 -14.88 11.99
N LEU A 92 -8.36 -16.20 12.14
CA LEU A 92 -7.80 -17.18 11.18
C LEU A 92 -8.40 -17.05 9.77
N ASN A 93 -9.72 -16.86 9.66
CA ASN A 93 -10.38 -16.69 8.36
C ASN A 93 -9.90 -15.43 7.63
N LEU A 94 -9.72 -14.33 8.37
CA LEU A 94 -9.16 -13.10 7.83
C LEU A 94 -7.71 -13.31 7.39
N ALA A 95 -6.88 -13.97 8.20
CA ALA A 95 -5.49 -14.26 7.85
C ALA A 95 -5.36 -15.11 6.57
N GLN A 96 -6.26 -16.08 6.38
CA GLN A 96 -6.32 -16.91 5.17
C GLN A 96 -6.64 -16.06 3.94
N ARG A 97 -7.70 -15.23 3.99
CA ARG A 97 -8.07 -14.33 2.89
C ARG A 97 -6.96 -13.35 2.54
N LEU A 98 -6.28 -12.80 3.54
CA LEU A 98 -5.14 -11.91 3.32
C LEU A 98 -3.95 -12.65 2.70
N SER A 99 -3.79 -13.95 2.98
CA SER A 99 -2.74 -14.78 2.37
C SER A 99 -3.03 -15.03 0.89
N GLU A 100 -4.29 -15.31 0.53
CA GLU A 100 -4.73 -15.41 -0.86
C GLU A 100 -4.46 -14.10 -1.62
N MET A 101 -4.87 -12.96 -1.05
CA MET A 101 -4.57 -11.64 -1.60
C MET A 101 -3.07 -11.36 -1.77
N ALA A 102 -2.24 -11.80 -0.81
CA ALA A 102 -0.80 -11.61 -0.91
C ALA A 102 -0.18 -12.43 -2.06
N VAL A 103 -0.74 -13.59 -2.40
CA VAL A 103 -0.32 -14.38 -3.57
C VAL A 103 -0.71 -13.65 -4.85
N GLU A 104 -1.94 -13.16 -4.93
CA GLU A 104 -2.42 -12.38 -6.09
C GLU A 104 -1.55 -11.14 -6.33
N LYS A 105 -1.34 -10.30 -5.30
CA LYS A 105 -0.45 -9.13 -5.40
C LYS A 105 1.00 -9.48 -5.77
N ALA A 106 1.53 -10.59 -5.27
CA ALA A 106 2.87 -11.04 -5.65
C ALA A 106 2.95 -11.41 -7.15
N SER A 107 1.91 -12.05 -7.68
CA SER A 107 1.83 -12.38 -9.11
C SER A 107 1.68 -11.16 -10.00
N GLU A 108 0.91 -10.15 -9.57
CA GLU A 108 0.77 -8.87 -10.26
C GLU A 108 2.12 -8.12 -10.31
N LEU A 109 2.85 -8.09 -9.19
CA LEU A 109 4.17 -7.47 -9.13
C LEU A 109 5.20 -8.18 -10.02
N ALA A 110 5.16 -9.52 -10.08
CA ALA A 110 6.04 -10.28 -10.96
C ALA A 110 5.76 -9.98 -12.44
N ARG A 111 4.48 -9.93 -12.84
CA ARG A 111 4.07 -9.58 -14.21
C ARG A 111 4.47 -8.16 -14.59
N ALA A 112 4.28 -7.19 -13.69
CA ALA A 112 4.69 -5.81 -13.95
C ALA A 112 6.21 -5.67 -14.16
N ALA A 113 7.01 -6.46 -13.43
CA ALA A 113 8.46 -6.47 -13.63
C ALA A 113 8.87 -7.07 -14.99
N GLU A 114 8.18 -8.12 -15.44
CA GLU A 114 8.40 -8.72 -16.78
C GLU A 114 8.08 -7.70 -17.90
N ASP A 115 6.97 -6.96 -17.79
CA ASP A 115 6.57 -5.95 -18.79
C ASP A 115 7.58 -4.78 -18.87
N GLU A 116 8.13 -4.33 -17.73
CA GLU A 116 9.16 -3.27 -17.70
C GLU A 116 10.49 -3.73 -18.34
N GLU A 117 10.88 -4.99 -18.13
CA GLU A 117 12.07 -5.57 -18.76
C GLU A 117 11.92 -5.68 -20.29
N GLU A 118 10.74 -6.08 -20.79
CA GLU A 118 10.44 -6.14 -22.22
C GLU A 118 10.44 -4.74 -22.88
N GLU A 119 9.88 -3.72 -22.23
CA GLU A 119 9.92 -2.34 -22.74
C GLU A 119 11.35 -1.78 -22.79
N GLU A 120 12.18 -2.06 -21.78
CA GLU A 120 13.59 -1.65 -21.80
C GLU A 120 14.37 -2.31 -22.94
N ASP A 121 14.14 -3.60 -23.20
CA ASP A 121 14.80 -4.33 -24.28
C ASP A 121 14.38 -3.79 -25.65
N PHE A 122 13.09 -3.50 -25.83
CA PHE A 122 12.59 -2.87 -27.05
C PHE A 122 13.22 -1.49 -27.31
N ARG A 123 13.36 -0.67 -26.25
CA ARG A 123 14.03 0.64 -26.33
C ARG A 123 15.52 0.52 -26.65
N LYS A 124 16.21 -0.48 -26.10
CA LYS A 124 17.62 -0.75 -26.39
C LYS A 124 17.81 -1.19 -27.85
N HIS A 125 16.93 -2.05 -28.35
CA HIS A 125 16.94 -2.48 -29.75
C HIS A 125 16.71 -1.33 -30.74
N LEU A 126 15.80 -0.39 -30.44
CA LEU A 126 15.53 0.76 -31.31
C LEU A 126 16.68 1.77 -31.38
N ASN A 127 17.47 1.92 -30.32
CA ASN A 127 18.59 2.86 -30.25
C ASN A 127 19.92 2.27 -30.77
N ALA A 128 19.95 0.99 -31.17
CA ALA A 128 21.14 0.29 -31.63
C ALA A 128 21.29 0.26 -33.17
N GLY A 129 20.46 1.00 -33.91
CA GLY A 129 20.56 1.22 -35.37
C GLY A 129 20.94 2.65 -35.70
#